data_AF-A0A9E0MK47-F1
#
_entry.id   AF-A0A9E0MK47-F1
#
_cell.length_a   1.000
_cell.length_b   1.000
_cell.length_c   1.000
_cell.angle_alpha   90.00
_cell.angle_beta   90.00
_cell.angle_gamma   90.00
#
_symmetry.space_group_name_H-M   'P 1'
#
loop_
_entity.id
_entity.type
_entity.pdbx_description
1 polymer ?
#
loop_
_entity_poly.entity_id
_entity_poly.type
_entity_poly.pdbx_seq_one_letter_code
_entity_poly.pdbx_strand_id
1 'polypeptide(L)'
;MSIAHPAIAAARPPADGGARDPRPILPLWHQLVSTYSDRRPLVEVADVPGAFPDTLVGDVRRAAVRLSWALEHPRFDHARLGAARTAWRAAGDRIQRASRGLGWHHRYPENARFWLGDALDLALALGAVDARRRAIACVDGAPLPPCSYLDPRALWDDLRHWYMLRRPTERDPRSALLFPVCTRGDHAHVARLLDASGGASLVGAVEDGEPTAPVADGAAFWCPSIHTAAGDA
;
A
#
# COMPACT_ATOMS: atom_id res chain seq x y z
N MET A 1 22.43 -22.34 39.34
CA MET A 1 22.78 -21.08 38.64
C MET A 1 22.06 -21.09 37.30
N SER A 2 20.97 -20.34 37.18
CA SER A 2 20.08 -20.33 36.01
C SER A 2 20.15 -18.93 35.39
N ILE A 3 20.55 -18.84 34.12
CA ILE A 3 20.65 -17.57 33.38
C ILE A 3 19.31 -17.37 32.69
N ALA A 4 18.46 -16.53 33.29
CA ALA A 4 17.19 -16.11 32.70
C ALA A 4 17.44 -15.28 31.44
N HIS A 5 16.83 -15.68 30.32
CA HIS A 5 16.73 -14.88 29.10
C HIS A 5 15.89 -13.63 29.35
N PRO A 6 16.32 -12.42 28.95
CA PRO A 6 15.43 -11.28 28.95
C PRO A 6 14.45 -11.40 27.78
N ALA A 7 13.16 -11.52 28.13
CA ALA A 7 12.04 -11.35 27.22
C ALA A 7 12.17 -9.97 26.55
N ILE A 8 12.08 -9.96 25.21
CA ILE A 8 11.98 -8.73 24.42
C ILE A 8 10.65 -8.08 24.78
N ALA A 9 10.70 -7.14 25.72
CA ALA A 9 9.58 -6.25 26.01
C ALA A 9 9.25 -5.50 24.72
N ALA A 10 8.03 -5.71 24.23
CA ALA A 10 7.47 -4.94 23.14
C ALA A 10 7.58 -3.45 23.48
N ALA A 11 8.46 -2.74 22.78
CA ALA A 11 8.56 -1.29 22.90
C ALA A 11 7.22 -0.70 22.50
N ARG A 12 6.47 -0.22 23.49
CA ARG A 12 5.23 0.52 23.30
C ARG A 12 5.58 1.79 22.51
N PRO A 13 4.98 2.03 21.33
CA PRO A 13 5.28 3.23 20.56
C PRO A 13 4.87 4.48 21.36
N PRO A 14 5.58 5.61 21.18
CA PRO A 14 5.22 6.87 21.82
C PRO A 14 3.80 7.27 21.41
N ALA A 15 3.02 7.67 22.40
CA ALA A 15 1.66 8.19 22.23
C ALA A 15 1.74 9.65 21.76
N ASP A 16 2.14 9.86 20.51
CA ASP A 16 1.97 11.15 19.85
C ASP A 16 0.85 11.05 18.81
N GLY A 17 -0.22 11.80 19.08
CA GLY A 17 -1.31 12.10 18.14
C GLY A 17 -0.88 13.01 17.00
N GLY A 18 0.29 12.75 16.41
CA GLY A 18 0.77 13.40 15.21
C GLY A 18 0.16 12.73 13.99
N ALA A 19 -0.48 13.52 13.12
CA ALA A 19 -0.99 13.07 11.84
C ALA A 19 0.05 12.16 11.13
N ARG A 20 -0.35 10.91 10.87
CA ARG A 20 0.46 9.92 10.16
C ARG A 20 0.98 10.55 8.87
N ASP A 21 2.29 10.70 8.78
CA ASP A 21 2.96 11.36 7.67
C ASP A 21 2.52 10.76 6.32
N PRO A 22 1.83 11.51 5.45
CA PRO A 22 1.27 11.00 4.19
C PRO A 22 2.34 10.86 3.10
N ARG A 23 3.63 11.03 3.42
CA ARG A 23 4.69 10.98 2.42
C ARG A 23 4.71 9.64 1.66
N PRO A 24 5.02 9.67 0.35
CA PRO A 24 5.08 8.46 -0.46
C PRO A 24 6.16 7.50 0.05
N ILE A 25 6.01 6.19 -0.17
CA ILE A 25 6.94 5.17 0.37
C ILE A 25 8.24 5.02 -0.44
N LEU A 26 8.26 5.32 -1.73
CA LEU A 26 9.52 5.37 -2.47
C LEU A 26 10.53 6.37 -1.82
N PRO A 27 10.09 7.55 -1.34
CA PRO A 27 10.85 8.39 -0.42
C PRO A 27 11.35 7.69 0.86
N LEU A 28 10.61 6.73 1.45
CA LEU A 28 11.09 5.99 2.62
C LEU A 28 12.31 5.14 2.28
N TRP A 29 12.32 4.43 1.15
CA TRP A 29 13.50 3.66 0.73
C TRP A 29 14.68 4.59 0.43
N HIS A 30 14.47 5.69 -0.30
CA HIS A 30 15.53 6.68 -0.52
C HIS A 30 16.06 7.29 0.78
N GLN A 31 15.18 7.58 1.75
CA GLN A 31 15.58 8.07 3.07
C GLN A 31 16.38 7.03 3.85
N LEU A 32 16.00 5.74 3.78
CA LEU A 32 16.75 4.66 4.40
C LEU A 32 18.13 4.55 3.77
N VAL A 33 18.22 4.47 2.44
CA VAL A 33 19.49 4.41 1.70
C VAL A 33 20.37 5.61 2.05
N SER A 34 19.84 6.84 1.99
CA SER A 34 20.57 8.06 2.36
C SER A 34 21.08 7.98 3.81
N THR A 35 20.20 7.66 4.77
CA THR A 35 20.53 7.61 6.20
C THR A 35 21.64 6.60 6.49
N TYR A 36 21.63 5.43 5.81
CA TYR A 36 22.66 4.42 6.01
C TYR A 36 23.93 4.73 5.22
N SER A 37 23.84 5.40 4.07
CA SER A 37 25.00 5.87 3.30
C SER A 37 25.78 6.93 4.05
N ASP A 38 25.12 7.77 4.86
CA ASP A 38 25.78 8.75 5.73
C ASP A 38 26.60 8.09 6.86
N ARG A 39 26.35 6.80 7.15
CA ARG A 39 26.90 6.08 8.31
C ARG A 39 27.73 4.86 7.94
N ARG A 40 27.68 4.44 6.68
CA ARG A 40 28.29 3.19 6.18
C ARG A 40 29.02 3.46 4.87
N PRO A 41 30.10 2.72 4.59
CA PRO A 41 30.70 2.73 3.27
C PRO A 41 29.66 2.38 2.20
N LEU A 42 29.73 3.06 1.06
CA LEU A 42 29.01 2.68 -0.13
C LEU A 42 29.77 1.57 -0.86
N VAL A 43 29.04 0.58 -1.35
CA VAL A 43 29.56 -0.51 -2.18
C VAL A 43 28.89 -0.43 -3.53
N GLU A 44 29.72 -0.48 -4.56
CA GLU A 44 29.30 -0.66 -5.95
C GLU A 44 29.54 -2.12 -6.33
N VAL A 45 28.59 -2.70 -7.04
CA VAL A 45 28.71 -4.06 -7.57
C VAL A 45 28.81 -3.96 -9.08
N ALA A 46 29.83 -4.60 -9.66
CA ALA A 46 29.97 -4.69 -11.10
C ALA A 46 28.67 -5.23 -11.70
N ASP A 47 28.22 -4.64 -12.81
CA ASP A 47 27.02 -5.03 -13.55
C ASP A 47 25.68 -4.78 -12.85
N VAL A 48 25.66 -4.14 -11.68
CA VAL A 48 24.43 -3.69 -11.03
C VAL A 48 24.43 -2.16 -10.95
N PRO A 49 23.50 -1.47 -11.63
CA PRO A 49 23.45 -0.02 -11.56
C PRO A 49 23.07 0.43 -10.15
N GLY A 50 23.99 1.17 -9.51
CA GLY A 50 23.76 1.85 -8.24
C GLY A 50 24.69 1.41 -7.11
N ALA A 51 25.01 2.35 -6.22
CA ALA A 51 25.70 2.08 -4.97
C ALA A 51 24.67 1.79 -3.86
N PHE A 52 25.05 0.94 -2.90
CA PHE A 52 24.25 0.67 -1.70
C PHE A 52 25.11 0.71 -0.45
N PRO A 53 24.54 1.01 0.73
CA PRO A 53 25.30 1.05 1.98
C PRO A 53 25.67 -0.37 2.43
N ASP A 54 26.94 -0.57 2.81
CA ASP A 54 27.42 -1.82 3.40
C ASP A 54 26.98 -1.93 4.86
N THR A 55 25.75 -2.42 5.04
CA THR A 55 25.09 -2.43 6.34
C THR A 55 25.42 -3.63 7.21
N LEU A 56 25.23 -3.44 8.53
CA LEU A 56 25.32 -4.51 9.52
C LEU A 56 23.97 -5.23 9.66
N VAL A 57 23.98 -6.41 10.29
CA VAL A 57 22.75 -7.18 10.60
C VAL A 57 21.71 -6.32 11.33
N GLY A 58 22.14 -5.52 12.30
CA GLY A 58 21.27 -4.61 13.05
C GLY A 58 20.66 -3.48 12.25
N ASP A 59 21.34 -3.03 11.19
CA ASP A 59 20.83 -2.00 10.29
C ASP A 59 19.76 -2.56 9.37
N VAL A 60 20.02 -3.72 8.76
CA VAL A 60 19.06 -4.44 7.90
C VAL A 60 17.79 -4.80 8.67
N ARG A 61 17.91 -5.31 9.90
CA ARG A 61 16.74 -5.61 10.74
C ARG A 61 15.90 -4.35 11.01
N ARG A 62 16.54 -3.22 11.33
CA ARG A 62 15.82 -1.95 11.57
C ARG A 62 15.14 -1.42 10.30
N ALA A 63 15.83 -1.47 9.15
CA ALA A 63 15.26 -1.09 7.87
C ALA A 63 14.06 -1.98 7.51
N ALA A 64 14.19 -3.30 7.67
CA ALA A 64 13.13 -4.27 7.41
C ALA A 64 11.89 -4.03 8.30
N VAL A 65 12.07 -3.74 9.59
CA VAL A 65 10.93 -3.40 10.46
C VAL A 65 10.20 -2.14 9.96
N ARG A 66 10.93 -1.09 9.58
CA ARG A 66 10.32 0.14 9.06
C ARG A 66 9.54 -0.10 7.76
N LEU A 67 10.08 -0.90 6.86
CA LEU A 67 9.40 -1.27 5.61
C LEU A 67 8.17 -2.14 5.86
N SER A 68 8.24 -3.09 6.80
CA SER A 68 7.08 -3.87 7.24
C SER A 68 5.97 -2.98 7.81
N TRP A 69 6.31 -2.00 8.66
CA TRP A 69 5.33 -1.05 9.17
C TRP A 69 4.70 -0.21 8.06
N ALA A 70 5.49 0.16 7.05
CA ALA A 70 5.00 0.91 5.91
C ALA A 70 4.02 0.06 5.06
N LEU A 71 4.32 -1.21 4.85
CA LEU A 71 3.45 -2.18 4.15
C LEU A 71 2.13 -2.43 4.87
N GLU A 72 2.14 -2.50 6.21
CA GLU A 72 0.94 -2.70 7.04
C GLU A 72 0.20 -1.40 7.37
N HIS A 73 0.58 -0.27 6.77
CA HIS A 73 -0.12 0.98 6.99
C HIS A 73 -1.56 0.89 6.41
N PRO A 74 -2.62 1.30 7.13
CA PRO A 74 -4.02 1.14 6.69
C PRO A 74 -4.36 1.77 5.33
N ARG A 75 -3.52 2.70 4.87
CA ARG A 75 -3.64 3.24 3.51
C ARG A 75 -3.56 2.10 2.47
N PHE A 76 -2.79 1.04 2.68
CA PHE A 76 -2.63 -0.03 1.70
C PHE A 76 -3.62 -1.19 1.80
N ASP A 77 -4.61 -1.13 2.69
CA ASP A 77 -5.53 -2.26 2.96
C ASP A 77 -6.27 -2.72 1.70
N HIS A 78 -6.54 -1.80 0.76
CA HIS A 78 -7.24 -2.09 -0.51
C HIS A 78 -6.32 -2.04 -1.74
N ALA A 79 -5.00 -1.95 -1.57
CA ALA A 79 -4.07 -1.69 -2.67
C ALA A 79 -3.65 -2.93 -3.50
N ARG A 80 -4.37 -4.06 -3.36
CA ARG A 80 -4.08 -5.37 -4.00
C ARG A 80 -2.60 -5.81 -3.95
N LEU A 81 -1.92 -5.57 -2.83
CA LEU A 81 -0.50 -5.88 -2.65
C LEU A 81 -0.20 -7.35 -2.31
N GLY A 82 -1.06 -8.31 -2.69
CA GLY A 82 -0.93 -9.72 -2.29
C GLY A 82 0.41 -10.37 -2.70
N ALA A 83 0.86 -10.10 -3.93
CA ALA A 83 2.14 -10.58 -4.43
C ALA A 83 3.31 -9.92 -3.67
N ALA A 84 3.29 -8.60 -3.49
CA ALA A 84 4.31 -7.86 -2.75
C ALA A 84 4.40 -8.31 -1.28
N ARG A 85 3.26 -8.50 -0.59
CA ARG A 85 3.22 -9.04 0.78
C ARG A 85 3.81 -10.44 0.86
N THR A 86 3.62 -11.27 -0.16
CA THR A 86 4.17 -12.62 -0.21
C THR A 86 5.67 -12.61 -0.45
N ALA A 87 6.13 -11.81 -1.42
CA ALA A 87 7.55 -11.61 -1.69
C ALA A 87 8.29 -11.04 -0.46
N TRP A 88 7.68 -10.07 0.24
CA TRP A 88 8.27 -9.46 1.43
C TRP A 88 8.35 -10.43 2.62
N ARG A 89 7.34 -11.28 2.83
CA ARG A 89 7.43 -12.36 3.84
C ARG A 89 8.62 -13.29 3.56
N ALA A 90 8.79 -13.70 2.30
CA ALA A 90 9.93 -14.51 1.90
C ALA A 90 11.28 -13.77 2.06
N ALA A 91 11.31 -12.44 1.89
CA ALA A 91 12.48 -11.62 2.21
C ALA A 91 12.79 -11.61 3.71
N GLY A 92 11.77 -11.49 4.56
CA GLY A 92 11.90 -11.63 6.01
C GLY A 92 12.55 -12.96 6.41
N ASP A 93 12.09 -14.07 5.83
CA ASP A 93 12.66 -15.39 6.08
C ASP A 93 14.12 -15.51 5.61
N ARG A 94 14.48 -14.86 4.49
CA ARG A 94 15.88 -14.77 4.03
C ARG A 94 16.74 -13.99 5.01
N ILE A 95 16.29 -12.82 5.47
CA ILE A 95 17.02 -12.01 6.45
C ILE A 95 17.29 -12.80 7.72
N GLN A 96 16.29 -13.56 8.22
CA GLN A 96 16.47 -14.40 9.40
C GLN A 96 17.50 -15.50 9.16
N ARG A 97 17.43 -16.21 8.01
CA ARG A 97 18.40 -17.25 7.66
C ARG A 97 19.82 -16.69 7.48
N ALA A 98 19.97 -15.60 6.74
CA ALA A 98 21.24 -14.95 6.46
C ALA A 98 21.90 -14.35 7.72
N SER A 99 21.10 -13.99 8.74
CA SER A 99 21.61 -13.46 10.02
C SER A 99 21.80 -14.52 11.10
N ARG A 100 21.54 -15.80 10.80
CA ARG A 100 21.64 -16.88 11.80
C ARG A 100 23.08 -17.03 12.29
N GLY A 101 23.27 -16.93 13.61
CA GLY A 101 24.59 -17.01 14.24
C GLY A 101 25.44 -15.73 14.12
N LEU A 102 24.92 -14.68 13.49
CA LEU A 102 25.60 -13.39 13.38
C LEU A 102 25.14 -12.42 14.46
N GLY A 103 26.10 -11.73 15.09
CA GLY A 103 25.84 -10.66 16.04
C GLY A 103 25.30 -9.40 15.35
N TRP A 104 24.70 -8.51 16.14
CA TRP A 104 24.11 -7.25 15.66
C TRP A 104 25.09 -6.37 14.87
N HIS A 105 26.36 -6.42 15.25
CA HIS A 105 27.45 -5.62 14.67
C HIS A 105 28.19 -6.31 13.52
N HIS A 106 27.80 -7.54 13.16
CA HIS A 106 28.41 -8.22 12.02
C HIS A 106 27.89 -7.63 10.72
N ARG A 107 28.75 -7.62 9.69
CA ARG A 107 28.36 -7.28 8.32
C ARG A 107 27.22 -8.20 7.86
N TYR A 108 26.19 -7.64 7.25
CA TYR A 108 25.12 -8.44 6.70
C TYR A 108 25.56 -9.07 5.36
N PRO A 109 25.52 -10.41 5.21
CA PRO A 109 26.12 -11.08 4.06
C PRO A 109 25.37 -10.85 2.73
N GLU A 110 24.08 -10.48 2.78
CA GLU A 110 23.24 -10.31 1.59
C GLU A 110 22.88 -8.83 1.33
N ASN A 111 23.79 -7.89 1.62
CA ASN A 111 23.53 -6.44 1.51
C ASN A 111 22.97 -6.02 0.14
N ALA A 112 23.60 -6.45 -0.96
CA ALA A 112 23.15 -6.10 -2.32
C ALA A 112 21.71 -6.59 -2.58
N ARG A 113 21.42 -7.85 -2.24
CA ARG A 113 20.09 -8.45 -2.43
C ARG A 113 19.02 -7.73 -1.62
N PHE A 114 19.33 -7.38 -0.37
CA PHE A 114 18.39 -6.65 0.47
C PHE A 114 18.11 -5.26 -0.09
N TRP A 115 19.15 -4.46 -0.36
CA TRP A 115 18.98 -3.06 -0.74
C TRP A 115 18.43 -2.87 -2.15
N LEU A 116 18.98 -3.59 -3.12
CA LEU A 116 18.67 -3.42 -4.54
C LEU A 116 17.60 -4.38 -5.07
N GLY A 117 17.23 -5.40 -4.29
CA GLY A 117 16.14 -6.31 -4.59
C GLY A 117 15.00 -6.12 -3.60
N ASP A 118 15.03 -6.88 -2.52
CA ASP A 118 13.89 -7.08 -1.63
C ASP A 118 13.27 -5.76 -1.10
N ALA A 119 14.11 -4.83 -0.64
CA ALA A 119 13.65 -3.54 -0.11
C ALA A 119 13.19 -2.57 -1.21
N LEU A 120 13.90 -2.55 -2.35
CA LEU A 120 13.57 -1.68 -3.48
C LEU A 120 12.26 -2.12 -4.15
N ASP A 121 12.09 -3.42 -4.41
CA ASP A 121 10.88 -3.99 -5.01
C ASP A 121 9.63 -3.66 -4.18
N LEU A 122 9.73 -3.81 -2.84
CA LEU A 122 8.65 -3.42 -1.95
C LEU A 122 8.37 -1.91 -2.03
N ALA A 123 9.41 -1.08 -2.04
CA ALA A 123 9.27 0.37 -2.12
C ALA A 123 8.66 0.84 -3.44
N LEU A 124 9.03 0.21 -4.56
CA LEU A 124 8.44 0.44 -5.87
C LEU A 124 6.96 0.04 -5.89
N ALA A 125 6.62 -1.12 -5.34
CA ALA A 125 5.24 -1.58 -5.25
C ALA A 125 4.36 -0.61 -4.45
N LEU A 126 4.85 -0.14 -3.30
CA LEU A 126 4.15 0.83 -2.45
C LEU A 126 4.11 2.22 -3.10
N GLY A 127 5.21 2.65 -3.73
CA GLY A 127 5.29 3.91 -4.47
C GLY A 127 4.33 3.97 -5.66
N ALA A 128 4.11 2.85 -6.35
CA ALA A 128 3.13 2.76 -7.43
C ALA A 128 1.70 3.00 -6.92
N VAL A 129 1.35 2.50 -5.72
CA VAL A 129 0.06 2.79 -5.10
C VAL A 129 -0.06 4.29 -4.77
N ASP A 130 0.96 4.88 -4.17
CA ASP A 130 0.96 6.31 -3.83
C ASP A 130 0.89 7.20 -5.09
N ALA A 131 1.53 6.80 -6.18
CA ALA A 131 1.48 7.52 -7.46
C ALA A 131 0.06 7.48 -8.06
N ARG A 132 -0.53 6.28 -8.13
CA ARG A 132 -1.89 6.05 -8.60
C ARG A 132 -2.92 6.87 -7.82
N ARG A 133 -2.83 6.86 -6.50
CA ARG A 133 -3.77 7.62 -5.64
C ARG A 133 -3.57 9.13 -5.69
N ARG A 134 -2.34 9.60 -5.90
CA ARG A 134 -2.10 11.02 -6.18
C ARG A 134 -2.75 11.45 -7.49
N ALA A 135 -2.76 10.60 -8.51
CA ALA A 135 -3.50 10.88 -9.75
C ALA A 135 -5.01 11.02 -9.51
N ILE A 136 -5.60 10.23 -8.58
CA ILE A 136 -7.00 10.40 -8.17
C ILE A 136 -7.21 11.67 -7.33
N ALA A 137 -6.28 12.08 -6.47
CA ALA A 137 -6.44 13.31 -5.70
C ALA A 137 -6.50 14.58 -6.58
N CYS A 138 -5.99 14.54 -7.80
CA CYS A 138 -6.15 15.62 -8.79
C CYS A 138 -7.58 15.76 -9.33
N VAL A 139 -8.50 14.87 -8.96
CA VAL A 139 -9.86 14.79 -9.50
C VAL A 139 -10.83 15.80 -8.89
N ASP A 140 -10.47 16.46 -7.78
CA ASP A 140 -11.23 17.58 -7.20
C ASP A 140 -11.10 18.86 -8.07
N GLY A 141 -11.50 18.78 -9.35
CA GLY A 141 -11.66 19.92 -10.26
C GLY A 141 -10.77 19.93 -11.52
N ALA A 142 -9.88 18.95 -11.72
CA ALA A 142 -9.11 18.83 -12.97
C ALA A 142 -9.44 17.53 -13.71
N PRO A 143 -9.42 17.52 -15.06
CA PRO A 143 -9.52 16.28 -15.81
C PRO A 143 -8.41 15.34 -15.36
N LEU A 144 -8.74 14.07 -15.12
CA LEU A 144 -7.71 13.05 -14.93
C LEU A 144 -6.75 13.14 -16.11
N PRO A 145 -5.44 13.29 -15.86
CA PRO A 145 -4.51 13.13 -16.95
C PRO A 145 -4.78 11.73 -17.56
N PRO A 146 -4.82 11.59 -18.89
CA PRO A 146 -5.22 10.36 -19.59
C PRO A 146 -4.22 9.20 -19.41
N CYS A 147 -3.46 9.19 -18.32
CA CYS A 147 -2.47 8.19 -18.00
C CYS A 147 -2.93 7.30 -16.83
N SER A 148 -2.73 5.99 -17.06
CA SER A 148 -2.01 5.10 -16.14
C SER A 148 -2.77 4.10 -15.25
N TYR A 149 -4.05 3.82 -15.51
CA TYR A 149 -4.64 2.56 -15.05
C TYR A 149 -4.75 1.56 -16.19
N LEU A 150 -3.74 0.69 -16.31
CA LEU A 150 -3.81 -0.49 -17.20
C LEU A 150 -4.79 -1.55 -16.67
N ASP A 151 -5.05 -1.54 -15.35
CA ASP A 151 -5.98 -2.46 -14.69
C ASP A 151 -7.19 -1.68 -14.13
N PRO A 152 -8.39 -1.81 -14.72
CA PRO A 152 -9.60 -1.15 -14.24
C PRO A 152 -10.00 -1.59 -12.82
N ARG A 153 -9.61 -2.79 -12.38
CA ARG A 153 -9.87 -3.24 -10.99
C ARG A 153 -9.02 -2.47 -9.99
N ALA A 154 -7.77 -2.17 -10.34
CA ALA A 154 -6.91 -1.34 -9.50
C ALA A 154 -7.46 0.09 -9.38
N LEU A 155 -8.02 0.63 -10.47
CA LEU A 155 -8.70 1.93 -10.44
C LEU A 155 -9.92 1.88 -9.51
N TRP A 156 -10.76 0.86 -9.63
CA TRP A 156 -11.93 0.67 -8.79
C TRP A 156 -11.59 0.60 -7.29
N ASP A 157 -10.60 -0.20 -6.90
CA ASP A 157 -10.17 -0.32 -5.51
C ASP A 157 -9.62 1.02 -4.97
N ASP A 158 -8.82 1.73 -5.76
CA ASP A 158 -8.25 3.01 -5.37
C ASP A 158 -9.35 4.09 -5.26
N LEU A 159 -10.35 4.12 -6.16
CA LEU A 159 -11.50 5.02 -6.09
C LEU A 159 -12.36 4.74 -4.85
N ARG A 160 -12.68 3.47 -4.60
CA ARG A 160 -13.44 3.05 -3.42
C ARG A 160 -12.74 3.49 -2.13
N HIS A 161 -11.44 3.25 -2.03
CA HIS A 161 -10.66 3.68 -0.88
C HIS A 161 -10.63 5.21 -0.76
N TRP A 162 -10.46 5.94 -1.87
CA TRP A 162 -10.44 7.41 -1.88
C TRP A 162 -11.74 8.01 -1.33
N TYR A 163 -12.88 7.46 -1.74
CA TYR A 163 -14.20 7.87 -1.25
C TYR A 163 -14.42 7.45 0.22
N MET A 164 -14.00 6.26 0.63
CA MET A 164 -14.10 5.82 2.04
C MET A 164 -13.31 6.70 3.01
N LEU A 165 -12.25 7.37 2.57
CA LEU A 165 -11.51 8.33 3.39
C LEU A 165 -12.20 9.70 3.53
N ARG A 166 -13.17 10.02 2.66
CA ARG A 166 -13.80 11.35 2.54
C ARG A 166 -15.29 11.36 2.85
N ARG A 167 -15.92 10.19 2.85
CA ARG A 167 -17.36 10.00 3.06
C ARG A 167 -17.59 9.10 4.28
N PRO A 168 -18.76 9.22 4.92
CA PRO A 168 -19.22 8.18 5.84
C PRO A 168 -19.19 6.82 5.15
N THR A 169 -18.93 5.76 5.91
CA THR A 169 -18.89 4.39 5.40
C THR A 169 -20.01 3.57 6.01
N GLU A 170 -20.67 2.76 5.19
CA GLU A 170 -21.66 1.77 5.60
C GLU A 170 -21.14 0.36 5.33
N ARG A 171 -21.74 -0.63 5.98
CA ARG A 171 -21.44 -2.04 5.78
C ARG A 171 -22.61 -2.70 5.09
N ASP A 172 -22.38 -3.28 3.93
CA ASP A 172 -23.42 -4.05 3.26
C ASP A 172 -23.67 -5.35 4.06
N PRO A 173 -24.92 -5.61 4.52
CA PRO A 173 -25.23 -6.81 5.28
C PRO A 173 -25.04 -8.11 4.48
N ARG A 174 -25.10 -8.06 3.15
CA ARG A 174 -24.97 -9.27 2.29
C ARG A 174 -23.52 -9.67 2.07
N SER A 175 -22.68 -8.71 1.70
CA SER A 175 -21.26 -8.95 1.41
C SER A 175 -20.35 -8.80 2.63
N ALA A 176 -20.85 -8.20 3.71
CA ALA A 176 -20.08 -7.73 4.86
C ALA A 176 -18.98 -6.70 4.50
N LEU A 177 -18.98 -6.19 3.26
CA LEU A 177 -18.01 -5.22 2.76
C LEU A 177 -18.39 -3.80 3.17
N LEU A 178 -17.36 -2.97 3.43
CA LEU A 178 -17.55 -1.54 3.69
C LEU A 178 -17.61 -0.75 2.39
N PHE A 179 -18.57 0.14 2.24
CA PHE A 179 -18.70 1.02 1.08
C PHE A 179 -18.93 2.48 1.52
N PRO A 180 -18.48 3.46 0.72
CA PRO A 180 -18.69 4.86 1.02
C PRO A 180 -20.12 5.31 0.68
N VAL A 181 -20.75 6.07 1.57
CA VAL A 181 -22.03 6.74 1.31
C VAL A 181 -21.78 7.89 0.34
N CYS A 182 -22.27 7.75 -0.88
CA CYS A 182 -21.97 8.63 -2.00
C CYS A 182 -23.24 9.28 -2.55
N THR A 183 -23.05 10.41 -3.24
CA THR A 183 -24.11 11.07 -4.00
C THR A 183 -24.23 10.48 -5.40
N ARG A 184 -25.32 10.78 -6.11
CA ARG A 184 -25.47 10.37 -7.54
C ARG A 184 -24.35 10.93 -8.40
N GLY A 185 -23.92 12.16 -8.13
CA GLY A 185 -22.80 12.81 -8.81
C GLY A 185 -21.49 12.06 -8.61
N ASP A 186 -21.25 11.54 -7.40
CA ASP A 186 -20.08 10.69 -7.09
C ASP A 186 -20.13 9.38 -7.88
N HIS A 187 -21.28 8.70 -7.93
CA HIS A 187 -21.44 7.46 -8.71
C HIS A 187 -21.26 7.69 -10.22
N ALA A 188 -21.89 8.72 -10.76
CA ALA A 188 -21.75 9.10 -12.17
C ALA A 188 -20.29 9.41 -12.51
N HIS A 189 -19.59 10.07 -11.60
CA HIS A 189 -18.18 10.35 -11.75
C HIS A 189 -17.34 9.06 -11.78
N VAL A 190 -17.48 8.18 -10.80
CA VAL A 190 -16.78 6.88 -10.75
C VAL A 190 -17.06 6.05 -12.00
N ALA A 191 -18.32 5.97 -12.44
CA ALA A 191 -18.71 5.23 -13.64
C ALA A 191 -18.00 5.75 -14.89
N ARG A 192 -17.91 7.08 -15.07
CA ARG A 192 -17.16 7.68 -16.20
C ARG A 192 -15.68 7.33 -16.18
N LEU A 193 -15.04 7.32 -15.00
CA LEU A 193 -13.62 6.98 -14.90
C LEU A 193 -13.36 5.51 -15.23
N LEU A 194 -14.24 4.63 -14.77
CA LEU A 194 -14.13 3.21 -15.05
C LEU A 194 -14.43 2.91 -16.51
N ASP A 195 -15.43 3.54 -17.12
CA ASP A 195 -15.75 3.39 -18.54
C ASP A 195 -14.54 3.76 -19.43
N ALA A 196 -13.89 4.89 -19.14
CA ALA A 196 -12.67 5.31 -19.84
C ALA A 196 -11.49 4.32 -19.72
N SER A 197 -11.51 3.42 -18.72
CA SER A 197 -10.51 2.38 -18.49
C SER A 197 -10.95 0.97 -18.92
N GLY A 198 -12.13 0.83 -19.56
CA GLY A 198 -12.72 -0.46 -19.91
C GLY A 198 -13.27 -1.25 -18.71
N GLY A 199 -13.48 -0.58 -17.58
CA GLY A 199 -13.91 -1.13 -16.29
C GLY A 199 -15.39 -0.97 -15.96
N ALA A 200 -16.24 -0.59 -16.91
CA ALA A 200 -17.65 -0.26 -16.66
C ALA A 200 -18.43 -1.37 -15.93
N SER A 201 -18.06 -2.65 -16.15
CA SER A 201 -18.68 -3.81 -15.50
C SER A 201 -18.34 -4.00 -14.01
N LEU A 202 -17.45 -3.17 -13.45
CA LEU A 202 -17.01 -3.26 -12.06
C LEU A 202 -17.92 -2.51 -11.07
N VAL A 203 -18.86 -1.72 -11.56
CA VAL A 203 -19.83 -0.97 -10.75
C VAL A 203 -21.26 -1.29 -11.15
N GLY A 204 -22.19 -1.08 -10.22
CA GLY A 204 -23.62 -1.15 -10.51
C GLY A 204 -24.11 0.05 -11.35
N ALA A 205 -25.39 0.03 -11.72
CA ALA A 205 -26.01 1.12 -12.46
C ALA A 205 -25.97 2.44 -11.66
N VAL A 206 -25.80 3.55 -12.39
CA VAL A 206 -25.92 4.89 -11.82
C VAL A 206 -27.41 5.26 -11.80
N GLU A 207 -27.93 5.65 -10.63
CA GLU A 207 -29.29 6.16 -10.50
C GLU A 207 -29.42 7.55 -11.18
N ASP A 208 -30.47 7.75 -11.96
CA ASP A 208 -30.84 9.06 -12.48
C ASP A 208 -31.31 10.00 -11.34
N GLY A 209 -31.05 11.31 -11.49
CA GLY A 209 -31.58 12.32 -10.58
C GLY A 209 -30.61 13.47 -10.29
N GLU A 210 -30.93 14.26 -9.28
CA GLU A 210 -30.10 15.40 -8.87
C GLU A 210 -28.71 14.93 -8.41
N PRO A 211 -27.60 15.51 -8.90
CA PRO A 211 -26.24 15.05 -8.59
C PRO A 211 -25.89 15.06 -7.10
N THR A 212 -26.48 15.97 -6.32
CA THR A 212 -26.23 16.14 -4.88
C THR A 212 -27.05 15.17 -4.02
N ALA A 213 -28.05 14.51 -4.60
CA ALA A 213 -28.93 13.62 -3.88
C ALA A 213 -28.19 12.34 -3.46
N PRO A 214 -28.49 11.79 -2.26
CA PRO A 214 -27.95 10.52 -1.84
C PRO A 214 -28.47 9.39 -2.74
N VAL A 215 -27.64 8.36 -2.91
CA VAL A 215 -28.01 7.14 -3.64
C VAL A 215 -28.74 6.20 -2.69
N ALA A 216 -29.88 5.66 -3.13
CA ALA A 216 -30.71 4.81 -2.27
C ALA A 216 -30.08 3.44 -2.04
N ASP A 217 -29.42 2.87 -3.06
CA ASP A 217 -28.71 1.59 -2.96
C ASP A 217 -27.22 1.74 -3.30
N GLY A 218 -26.46 2.34 -2.37
CA GLY A 218 -25.01 2.46 -2.48
C GLY A 218 -24.29 1.11 -2.53
N ALA A 219 -24.84 0.10 -1.87
CA ALA A 219 -24.28 -1.25 -1.83
C ALA A 219 -24.30 -1.91 -3.22
N ALA A 220 -25.41 -1.80 -3.96
CA ALA A 220 -25.50 -2.35 -5.32
C ALA A 220 -24.49 -1.72 -6.29
N PHE A 221 -24.15 -0.44 -6.10
CA PHE A 221 -23.13 0.22 -6.92
C PHE A 221 -21.71 -0.26 -6.62
N TRP A 222 -21.33 -0.30 -5.33
CA TRP A 222 -19.98 -0.64 -4.89
C TRP A 222 -19.74 -2.14 -4.69
N CYS A 223 -20.78 -2.99 -4.73
CA CYS A 223 -20.68 -4.45 -4.56
C CYS A 223 -21.52 -5.20 -5.62
N PRO A 224 -21.40 -4.89 -6.93
CA PRO A 224 -22.36 -5.32 -7.94
C PRO A 224 -22.46 -6.84 -8.09
N SER A 225 -21.33 -7.55 -8.06
CA SER A 225 -21.27 -9.01 -8.25
C SER A 225 -22.06 -9.81 -7.22
N ILE A 226 -22.31 -9.25 -6.04
CA ILE A 226 -23.07 -9.89 -4.96
C ILE A 226 -24.57 -9.65 -5.12
N HIS A 227 -24.94 -8.51 -5.72
CA HIS A 227 -26.32 -8.16 -6.01
C HIS A 227 -26.83 -8.79 -7.32
N THR A 228 -25.97 -9.03 -8.31
CA THR A 228 -26.37 -9.74 -9.54
C THR A 228 -26.69 -11.21 -9.26
N ALA A 229 -25.90 -11.87 -8.42
CA ALA A 229 -26.11 -13.28 -8.05
C ALA A 229 -27.39 -13.53 -7.24
N ALA A 230 -27.95 -12.49 -6.61
CA ALA A 230 -29.18 -12.58 -5.81
C ALA A 230 -30.46 -12.27 -6.63
N GLY A 231 -30.34 -11.79 -7.87
CA GLY A 231 -31.47 -11.48 -8.74
C GLY A 231 -31.94 -12.64 -9.63
N ASP A 232 -31.14 -13.72 -9.71
CA ASP A 232 -31.40 -14.91 -10.53
C ASP A 232 -31.83 -16.15 -9.70
N ALA A 233 -32.19 -15.96 -8.42
CA ALA A 233 -32.68 -17.01 -7.51
C ALA A 233 -34.06 -16.64 -6.94
#